data_AF-A0A970V3F0-F1
#
_entry.id   AF-A0A970V3F0-F1
#
_cell.length_a   1.000
_cell.length_b   1.000
_cell.length_c   1.000
_cell.angle_alpha   90.00
_cell.angle_beta   90.00
_cell.angle_gamma   90.00
#
_symmetry.space_group_name_H-M   'P 1'
#
loop_
_entity.id
_entity.type
_entity.pdbx_description
1 polymer ?
#
loop_
_entity_poly.entity_id
_entity_poly.type
_entity_poly.pdbx_seq_one_letter_code
_entity_poly.pdbx_strand_id
1 'polypeptide(L)'
;MPTSDNYGFVVGMTTDDFVAPEHVDRPARTVDRVLGALARRVLSNGVYQGWELQADKTVSAGAGLLAGAWGETGSAQAISGLTNGATNYVFALPTEETAPEGTVAFTGQLQPLAPPGGLALGSLTLDAEGEVTEIDNHGERGCFALLSTTLSGSGTVASVGGGEQAVVEISHAPLAVPGAIVFAAGQEFSFTLEETWRADGFRAVVTNEDTEPHDLTYEWERRGIQD
;
A
#
# COMPACT_ATOMS: atom_id res chain seq x y z
N MET A 1 24.36 25.54 -27.21
CA MET A 1 22.98 25.79 -27.72
C MET A 1 23.03 25.69 -29.24
N PRO A 2 22.05 25.14 -29.99
CA PRO A 2 20.81 24.36 -29.70
C PRO A 2 20.92 22.87 -30.22
N THR A 3 20.25 21.81 -29.69
CA THR A 3 18.90 21.21 -30.00
C THR A 3 18.56 21.07 -31.50
N SER A 4 18.01 19.99 -32.07
CA SER A 4 17.40 18.70 -31.62
C SER A 4 17.12 17.76 -32.83
N ASP A 5 16.91 16.48 -32.51
CA ASP A 5 16.06 15.41 -33.08
C ASP A 5 16.02 15.02 -34.57
N ASN A 6 16.21 13.72 -34.84
CA ASN A 6 15.17 12.86 -35.44
C ASN A 6 15.52 11.37 -35.33
N TYR A 7 14.64 10.63 -34.63
CA TYR A 7 14.57 9.17 -34.61
C TYR A 7 14.29 8.62 -36.02
N GLY A 8 15.16 7.78 -36.54
CA GLY A 8 14.90 6.96 -37.73
C GLY A 8 14.52 5.53 -37.33
N PHE A 9 13.32 5.08 -37.67
CA PHE A 9 12.92 3.67 -37.65
C PHE A 9 13.44 2.98 -38.93
N VAL A 10 14.15 1.86 -38.79
CA VAL A 10 14.49 0.92 -39.87
C VAL A 10 14.34 -0.50 -39.30
N VAL A 11 13.19 -1.15 -39.45
CA VAL A 11 12.78 -2.14 -40.48
C VAL A 11 13.87 -3.16 -40.84
N GLY A 12 13.83 -4.32 -40.19
CA GLY A 12 14.68 -5.47 -40.48
C GLY A 12 14.34 -6.68 -39.61
N MET A 13 13.12 -7.22 -39.74
CA MET A 13 12.77 -8.52 -39.16
C MET A 13 13.09 -9.61 -40.17
N THR A 14 14.10 -10.44 -39.87
CA THR A 14 14.26 -11.76 -40.49
C THR A 14 13.70 -12.82 -39.55
N THR A 15 12.90 -13.71 -40.14
CA THR A 15 12.25 -14.88 -39.55
C THR A 15 13.25 -15.82 -38.89
N ASP A 16 13.43 -15.66 -37.59
CA ASP A 16 13.72 -16.74 -36.64
C ASP A 16 12.76 -16.57 -35.46
N ASP A 17 11.47 -16.80 -35.75
CA ASP A 17 10.41 -16.94 -34.76
C ASP A 17 10.59 -18.30 -34.06
N PHE A 18 11.48 -18.33 -33.07
CA PHE A 18 11.39 -19.29 -31.98
C PHE A 18 10.68 -18.61 -30.81
N VAL A 19 9.40 -18.92 -30.67
CA VAL A 19 8.57 -18.59 -29.51
C VAL A 19 9.01 -19.44 -28.31
N ALA A 20 9.45 -18.79 -27.22
CA ALA A 20 8.86 -18.86 -25.86
C ALA A 20 9.89 -18.55 -24.74
N PRO A 21 9.49 -17.98 -23.57
CA PRO A 21 8.25 -17.27 -23.24
C PRO A 21 8.51 -15.87 -22.63
N GLU A 22 7.91 -14.82 -23.20
CA GLU A 22 7.85 -13.47 -22.60
C GLU A 22 6.82 -13.36 -21.45
N HIS A 23 6.73 -14.39 -20.61
CA HIS A 23 5.74 -14.47 -19.53
C HIS A 23 6.33 -14.57 -18.11
N VAL A 24 7.61 -14.26 -17.93
CA VAL A 24 8.24 -14.29 -16.59
C VAL A 24 8.47 -12.90 -15.98
N ASP A 25 8.42 -11.82 -16.76
CA ASP A 25 8.87 -10.50 -16.28
C ASP A 25 7.77 -9.47 -16.02
N ARG A 26 6.51 -9.75 -16.34
CA ARG A 26 5.43 -8.75 -16.17
C ARG A 26 5.16 -8.39 -14.69
N PRO A 27 5.13 -9.35 -13.75
CA PRO A 27 4.96 -9.02 -12.33
C PRO A 27 6.20 -8.29 -11.79
N ALA A 28 7.41 -8.80 -12.08
CA ALA A 28 8.68 -8.22 -11.61
C ALA A 28 8.89 -6.78 -12.12
N ARG A 29 8.60 -6.48 -13.39
CA ARG A 29 8.68 -5.12 -13.95
C ARG A 29 7.56 -4.18 -13.49
N THR A 30 6.50 -4.71 -12.88
CA THR A 30 5.42 -3.90 -12.28
C THR A 30 5.77 -3.60 -10.82
N VAL A 31 6.26 -4.59 -10.08
CA VAL A 31 6.74 -4.44 -8.70
C VAL A 31 7.96 -3.53 -8.61
N ASP A 32 8.95 -3.66 -9.50
CA ASP A 32 10.11 -2.74 -9.55
C ASP A 32 9.74 -1.32 -10.03
N ARG A 33 8.68 -1.19 -10.81
CA ARG A 33 8.18 0.13 -11.25
C ARG A 33 7.38 0.80 -10.15
N VAL A 34 6.59 0.03 -9.40
CA VAL A 34 5.84 0.51 -8.24
C VAL A 34 6.80 0.83 -7.11
N LEU A 35 7.70 -0.07 -6.72
CA LEU A 35 8.74 0.16 -5.71
C LEU A 35 9.77 1.21 -6.14
N GLY A 36 10.12 1.27 -7.43
CA GLY A 36 11.04 2.28 -7.96
C GLY A 36 10.41 3.66 -8.11
N ALA A 37 9.09 3.74 -8.30
CA ALA A 37 8.32 4.98 -8.25
C ALA A 37 8.02 5.39 -6.80
N LEU A 38 7.75 4.43 -5.90
CA LEU A 38 7.58 4.65 -4.47
C LEU A 38 8.90 5.15 -3.88
N ALA A 39 10.02 4.47 -4.12
CA ALA A 39 11.34 4.88 -3.68
C ALA A 39 11.75 6.23 -4.27
N ARG A 40 11.52 6.50 -5.57
CA ARG A 40 11.81 7.83 -6.14
C ARG A 40 10.89 8.93 -5.61
N ARG A 41 9.60 8.67 -5.39
CA ARG A 41 8.63 9.67 -4.87
C ARG A 41 8.80 9.92 -3.37
N VAL A 42 9.02 8.87 -2.59
CA VAL A 42 9.23 8.92 -1.14
C VAL A 42 10.59 9.56 -0.79
N LEU A 43 11.64 9.27 -1.57
CA LEU A 43 12.98 9.84 -1.33
C LEU A 43 13.13 11.28 -1.84
N SER A 44 12.30 11.76 -2.78
CA SER A 44 12.43 13.12 -3.33
C SER A 44 11.49 14.15 -2.71
N ASN A 45 10.30 13.75 -2.22
CA ASN A 45 9.24 14.72 -1.87
C ASN A 45 8.72 14.61 -0.42
N GLY A 46 9.19 13.65 0.38
CA GLY A 46 8.68 13.44 1.74
C GLY A 46 7.37 12.66 1.78
N VAL A 47 7.00 12.19 2.97
CA VAL A 47 6.00 11.14 3.27
C VAL A 47 4.55 11.52 2.90
N TYR A 48 4.30 12.75 2.44
CA TYR A 48 2.97 13.27 2.12
C TYR A 48 3.02 14.18 0.90
N GLN A 49 2.21 13.90 -0.11
CA GLN A 49 2.07 14.80 -1.25
C GLN A 49 0.58 15.00 -1.56
N GLY A 50 0.12 16.24 -1.46
CA GLY A 50 -1.11 16.67 -2.15
C GLY A 50 -2.39 16.77 -1.33
N TRP A 51 -2.49 16.20 -0.12
CA TRP A 51 -3.67 16.47 0.73
C TRP A 51 -3.59 17.86 1.36
N GLU A 52 -4.49 18.73 0.91
CA GLU A 52 -4.66 20.11 1.37
C GLU A 52 -6.15 20.39 1.53
N LEU A 53 -6.50 21.04 2.63
CA LEU A 53 -7.85 21.51 2.93
C LEU A 53 -8.22 22.65 1.97
N GLN A 54 -9.42 22.59 1.41
CA GLN A 54 -9.95 23.54 0.44
C GLN A 54 -11.15 24.31 1.00
N ALA A 55 -11.39 25.50 0.42
CA ALA A 55 -12.47 26.39 0.84
C ALA A 55 -13.87 25.84 0.58
N ASP A 56 -14.00 24.85 -0.32
CA ASP A 56 -15.27 24.17 -0.63
C ASP A 56 -15.56 22.97 0.30
N LYS A 57 -14.84 22.87 1.43
CA LYS A 57 -14.96 21.79 2.44
C LYS A 57 -14.53 20.43 1.92
N THR A 58 -13.58 20.42 0.99
CA THR A 58 -12.94 19.21 0.49
C THR A 58 -11.46 19.15 0.87
N VAL A 59 -10.87 17.97 0.72
CA VAL A 59 -9.42 17.75 0.68
C VAL A 59 -9.04 17.47 -0.77
N SER A 60 -8.00 18.14 -1.29
CA SER A 60 -7.48 17.88 -2.64
C SER A 60 -7.07 16.42 -2.85
N ALA A 61 -6.91 16.05 -4.13
CA ALA A 61 -6.24 14.81 -4.50
C ALA A 61 -4.82 14.77 -3.93
N GLY A 62 -4.43 13.62 -3.39
CA GLY A 62 -3.12 13.45 -2.78
C GLY A 62 -2.91 12.02 -2.30
N ALA A 63 -1.74 11.79 -1.71
CA ALA A 63 -1.37 10.52 -1.14
C ALA A 63 -0.49 10.70 0.10
N GLY A 64 -0.56 9.71 0.98
CA GLY A 64 0.22 9.71 2.21
C GLY A 64 0.15 8.37 2.93
N LEU A 65 1.07 8.18 3.88
CA LEU A 65 1.08 7.01 4.74
C LEU A 65 0.20 7.24 5.97
N LEU A 66 -0.77 6.36 6.22
CA LEU A 66 -1.63 6.36 7.41
C LEU A 66 -1.68 4.97 8.04
N ALA A 67 -1.45 4.90 9.35
CA ALA A 67 -1.52 3.65 10.12
C ALA A 67 -0.80 2.47 9.43
N GLY A 68 0.30 2.76 8.74
CA GLY A 68 1.08 1.76 8.02
C GLY A 68 0.62 1.40 6.59
N ALA A 69 -0.53 1.88 6.15
CA ALA A 69 -1.01 1.69 4.79
C ALA A 69 -0.86 2.97 3.96
N TRP A 70 -0.58 2.80 2.66
CA TRP A 70 -0.50 3.93 1.73
C TRP A 70 -1.90 4.27 1.23
N GLY A 71 -2.39 5.46 1.58
CA GLY A 71 -3.67 5.99 1.08
C GLY A 71 -3.46 6.95 -0.09
N GLU A 72 -4.34 6.90 -1.09
CA GLU A 72 -4.35 7.81 -2.24
C GLU A 72 -5.77 8.21 -2.64
N THR A 73 -5.94 9.47 -3.02
CA THR A 73 -7.18 10.01 -3.60
C THR A 73 -6.88 10.64 -4.94
N GLY A 74 -7.52 10.13 -6.01
CA GLY A 74 -7.35 10.64 -7.37
C GLY A 74 -8.10 11.95 -7.67
N SER A 75 -8.98 12.36 -6.76
CA SER A 75 -9.78 13.58 -6.87
C SER A 75 -10.05 14.17 -5.49
N ALA A 76 -10.55 15.42 -5.46
CA ALA A 76 -10.98 16.04 -4.21
C ALA A 76 -12.07 15.21 -3.51
N GLN A 77 -11.98 15.10 -2.19
CA GLN A 77 -12.88 14.31 -1.35
C GLN A 77 -13.56 15.21 -0.31
N ALA A 78 -14.84 14.97 -0.04
CA ALA A 78 -15.58 15.73 0.96
C ALA A 78 -15.10 15.43 2.39
N ILE A 79 -15.10 16.44 3.24
CA ILE A 79 -14.82 16.29 4.68
C ILE A 79 -16.14 16.04 5.42
N SER A 80 -16.22 14.89 6.09
CA SER A 80 -17.37 14.56 6.96
C SER A 80 -17.21 15.17 8.36
N GLY A 81 -18.30 15.27 9.14
CA GLY A 81 -18.22 15.65 10.56
C GLY A 81 -18.00 17.15 10.86
N LEU A 82 -18.01 18.01 9.85
CA LEU A 82 -17.86 19.46 10.05
C LEU A 82 -19.01 20.04 10.86
N THR A 83 -18.66 20.91 11.81
CA THR A 83 -19.58 21.65 12.68
C THR A 83 -19.52 23.14 12.33
N ASN A 84 -20.68 23.74 12.04
CA ASN A 84 -20.80 25.17 11.80
C ASN A 84 -20.54 25.98 13.08
N GLY A 85 -20.02 27.20 12.92
CA GLY A 85 -19.72 28.13 14.01
C GLY A 85 -18.52 27.72 14.87
N ALA A 86 -17.63 26.87 14.35
CA ALA A 86 -16.51 26.32 15.08
C ALA A 86 -15.28 26.07 14.19
N THR A 87 -14.12 25.96 14.84
CA THR A 87 -12.90 25.44 14.23
C THR A 87 -12.93 23.91 14.28
N ASN A 88 -12.84 23.30 13.11
CA ASN A 88 -12.84 21.86 12.90
C ASN A 88 -11.42 21.41 12.58
N TYR A 89 -10.86 20.52 13.40
CA TYR A 89 -9.60 19.85 13.12
C TYR A 89 -9.86 18.69 12.18
N VAL A 90 -9.15 18.68 11.05
CA VAL A 90 -9.38 17.73 9.96
C VAL A 90 -8.29 16.67 9.94
N PHE A 91 -8.72 15.42 9.88
CA PHE A 91 -7.87 14.25 9.87
C PHE A 91 -8.17 13.39 8.65
N ALA A 92 -7.12 12.83 8.07
CA ALA A 92 -7.24 11.62 7.26
C ALA A 92 -7.31 10.44 8.24
N LEU A 93 -8.18 9.46 7.96
CA LEU A 93 -8.33 8.24 8.76
C LEU A 93 -8.26 7.00 7.86
N PRO A 94 -7.64 5.90 8.37
CA PRO A 94 -7.73 4.62 7.70
C PRO A 94 -9.17 4.10 7.74
N THR A 95 -9.54 3.39 6.71
CA THR A 95 -10.74 2.58 6.53
C THR A 95 -10.33 1.10 6.48
N GLU A 96 -11.30 0.19 6.49
CA GLU A 96 -11.04 -1.25 6.29
C GLU A 96 -10.37 -1.53 4.93
N GLU A 97 -10.60 -0.66 3.95
CA GLU A 97 -10.08 -0.77 2.58
C GLU A 97 -8.80 0.05 2.34
N THR A 98 -8.24 0.72 3.37
CA THR A 98 -6.98 1.49 3.21
C THR A 98 -5.81 0.59 2.85
N ALA A 99 -5.71 -0.57 3.48
CA ALA A 99 -4.61 -1.50 3.21
C ALA A 99 -4.76 -2.26 1.88
N PRO A 100 -5.93 -2.83 1.51
CA PRO A 100 -6.07 -3.55 0.24
C PRO A 100 -6.19 -2.63 -0.98
N GLU A 101 -6.85 -1.47 -0.85
CA GLU A 101 -7.21 -0.61 -2.00
C GLU A 101 -6.61 0.80 -1.92
N GLY A 102 -5.97 1.18 -0.81
CA GLY A 102 -5.41 2.52 -0.64
C GLY A 102 -6.47 3.61 -0.40
N THR A 103 -7.68 3.24 0.01
CA THR A 103 -8.74 4.24 0.27
C THR A 103 -8.53 4.97 1.60
N VAL A 104 -9.05 6.19 1.74
CA VAL A 104 -8.90 7.00 2.96
C VAL A 104 -10.16 7.82 3.18
N ALA A 105 -10.52 8.05 4.45
CA ALA A 105 -11.63 8.91 4.82
C ALA A 105 -11.13 10.23 5.41
N PHE A 106 -11.83 11.33 5.15
CA PHE A 106 -11.54 12.63 5.77
C PHE A 106 -12.66 13.04 6.71
N THR A 107 -12.28 13.40 7.93
CA THR A 107 -13.22 13.80 8.98
C THR A 107 -12.76 15.05 9.69
N GLY A 108 -13.71 15.92 10.01
CA GLY A 108 -13.55 17.06 10.91
C GLY A 108 -14.09 16.73 12.30
N GLN A 109 -13.41 17.20 13.32
CA GLN A 109 -13.88 17.14 14.71
C GLN A 109 -13.42 18.36 15.49
N LEU A 110 -14.07 18.65 16.63
CA LEU A 110 -13.74 19.83 17.44
C LEU A 110 -12.49 19.66 18.31
N GLN A 111 -12.00 18.43 18.46
CA GLN A 111 -10.81 18.13 19.26
C GLN A 111 -9.55 18.05 18.38
N PRO A 112 -8.43 18.67 18.78
CA PRO A 112 -7.19 18.67 17.99
C PRO A 112 -6.44 17.33 18.03
N LEU A 113 -6.84 16.39 18.89
CA LEU A 113 -6.18 15.10 19.01
C LEU A 113 -6.62 14.16 17.89
N ALA A 114 -5.67 13.70 17.08
CA ALA A 114 -5.93 12.73 16.03
C ALA A 114 -6.47 11.41 16.63
N PRO A 115 -7.51 10.80 16.02
CA PRO A 115 -7.89 9.44 16.34
C PRO A 115 -6.71 8.46 16.09
N PRO A 116 -6.71 7.27 16.73
CA PRO A 116 -5.66 6.27 16.53
C PRO A 116 -5.45 5.95 15.03
N GLY A 117 -4.20 6.00 14.58
CA GLY A 117 -3.83 5.77 13.18
C GLY A 117 -4.19 6.92 12.21
N GLY A 118 -4.83 7.98 12.71
CA GLY A 118 -5.19 9.15 11.94
C GLY A 118 -4.03 10.12 11.71
N LEU A 119 -4.06 10.80 10.57
CA LEU A 119 -3.09 11.84 10.21
C LEU A 119 -3.76 13.21 10.28
N ALA A 120 -3.18 14.13 11.05
CA ALA A 120 -3.63 15.52 11.09
C ALA A 120 -3.28 16.26 9.78
N LEU A 121 -4.30 16.84 9.13
CA LEU A 121 -4.11 17.64 7.93
C LEU A 121 -4.06 19.14 8.24
N GLY A 122 -4.80 19.57 9.26
CA GLY A 122 -4.91 20.96 9.66
C GLY A 122 -6.27 21.27 10.26
N SER A 123 -6.79 22.48 10.02
CA SER A 123 -8.11 22.90 10.49
C SER A 123 -8.88 23.78 9.50
N LEU A 124 -10.21 23.76 9.61
CA LEU A 124 -11.14 24.63 8.91
C LEU A 124 -12.03 25.34 9.93
N THR A 125 -12.03 26.67 9.93
CA THR A 125 -12.98 27.47 10.73
C THR A 125 -14.21 27.81 9.88
N LEU A 126 -15.38 27.39 10.36
CA LEU A 126 -16.66 27.66 9.71
C LEU A 126 -17.44 28.72 10.50
N ASP A 127 -18.08 29.65 9.82
CA ASP A 127 -19.07 30.54 10.44
C ASP A 127 -20.38 29.81 10.78
N ALA A 128 -21.36 30.53 11.35
CA ALA A 128 -22.63 29.93 11.79
C ALA A 128 -23.47 29.39 10.61
N GLU A 129 -23.35 30.02 9.44
CA GLU A 129 -23.99 29.63 8.19
C GLU A 129 -23.25 28.44 7.53
N GLY A 130 -22.02 28.18 7.96
CA GLY A 130 -21.18 27.08 7.55
C GLY A 130 -20.18 27.45 6.47
N GLU A 131 -19.98 28.72 6.14
CA GLU A 131 -18.96 29.14 5.19
C GLU A 131 -17.56 29.06 5.80
N VAL A 132 -16.58 28.68 4.97
CA VAL A 132 -15.18 28.59 5.41
C VAL A 132 -14.61 29.99 5.53
N THR A 133 -14.19 30.36 6.74
CA THR A 133 -13.63 31.69 7.06
C THR A 133 -12.11 31.65 7.24
N GLU A 134 -11.56 30.49 7.61
CA GLU A 134 -10.12 30.29 7.79
C GLU A 134 -9.76 28.85 7.44
N ILE A 135 -8.59 28.68 6.82
CA ILE A 135 -8.00 27.38 6.49
C ILE A 135 -6.58 27.39 7.03
N ASP A 136 -6.28 26.40 7.87
CA ASP A 136 -4.92 26.09 8.30
C ASP A 136 -4.54 24.72 7.76
N ASN A 137 -3.49 24.65 6.94
CA ASN A 137 -2.95 23.41 6.37
C ASN A 137 -1.71 22.89 7.14
N HIS A 138 -1.38 23.48 8.30
CA HIS A 138 -0.22 23.17 9.13
C HIS A 138 -0.45 22.01 10.11
N GLY A 139 -1.24 20.99 9.74
CA GLY A 139 -1.27 19.74 10.50
C GLY A 139 0.14 19.17 10.65
N GLU A 140 0.47 18.61 11.82
CA GLU A 140 1.76 17.93 12.03
C GLU A 140 1.84 16.68 11.14
N ARG A 141 2.47 16.86 9.98
CA ARG A 141 2.73 15.80 9.00
C ARG A 141 4.03 15.10 9.41
N GLY A 142 3.92 14.16 10.36
CA GLY A 142 5.08 13.45 10.92
C GLY A 142 5.91 12.75 9.84
N CYS A 143 7.18 13.13 9.67
CA CYS A 143 8.11 12.38 8.83
C CYS A 143 8.60 11.16 9.62
N PHE A 144 8.07 9.98 9.29
CA PHE A 144 8.54 8.73 9.89
C PHE A 144 9.85 8.30 9.23
N ALA A 145 10.85 7.98 10.05
CA ALA A 145 12.07 7.34 9.56
C ALA A 145 11.70 5.93 9.08
N LEU A 146 11.79 5.71 7.77
CA LEU A 146 11.47 4.41 7.17
C LEU A 146 12.61 3.42 7.47
N LEU A 147 12.53 2.75 8.62
CA LEU A 147 13.46 1.68 8.98
C LEU A 147 13.00 0.38 8.31
N SER A 148 13.71 -0.04 7.25
CA SER A 148 13.43 -1.32 6.60
C SER A 148 13.84 -2.49 7.48
N THR A 149 12.99 -3.51 7.58
CA THR A 149 13.25 -4.78 8.26
C THR A 149 12.88 -5.97 7.39
N THR A 150 13.37 -7.15 7.78
CA THR A 150 12.98 -8.44 7.22
C THR A 150 12.61 -9.37 8.37
N LEU A 151 11.40 -9.91 8.31
CA LEU A 151 10.90 -10.94 9.21
C LEU A 151 10.95 -12.28 8.48
N SER A 152 11.22 -13.37 9.17
CA SER A 152 11.30 -14.69 8.56
C SER A 152 10.78 -15.77 9.50
N GLY A 153 10.35 -16.88 8.92
CA GLY A 153 9.92 -18.06 9.68
C GLY A 153 9.80 -19.28 8.79
N SER A 154 9.47 -20.39 9.42
CA SER A 154 9.27 -21.67 8.74
C SER A 154 8.31 -22.55 9.53
N GLY A 155 7.80 -23.59 8.89
CA GLY A 155 6.90 -24.54 9.54
C GLY A 155 6.62 -25.76 8.68
N THR A 156 5.83 -26.68 9.25
CA THR A 156 5.43 -27.92 8.61
C THR A 156 3.96 -28.22 8.84
N VAL A 157 3.26 -28.72 7.82
CA VAL A 157 1.91 -29.31 7.91
C VAL A 157 2.02 -30.75 7.43
N ALA A 158 1.74 -31.70 8.33
CA ALA A 158 1.89 -33.12 7.99
C ALA A 158 0.75 -33.61 7.09
N SER A 159 1.11 -34.47 6.14
CA SER A 159 0.20 -35.31 5.36
C SER A 159 -0.93 -34.54 4.67
N VAL A 160 -0.59 -33.57 3.82
CA VAL A 160 -1.55 -32.93 2.91
C VAL A 160 -1.87 -33.91 1.78
N GLY A 161 -3.13 -34.34 1.66
CA GLY A 161 -3.54 -35.30 0.64
C GLY A 161 -3.31 -34.79 -0.79
N GLY A 162 -3.16 -35.70 -1.74
CA GLY A 162 -3.02 -35.33 -3.15
C GLY A 162 -4.25 -34.59 -3.68
N GLY A 163 -4.03 -33.43 -4.31
CA GLY A 163 -5.10 -32.51 -4.73
C GLY A 163 -5.78 -31.75 -3.59
N GLU A 164 -5.39 -31.96 -2.33
CA GLU A 164 -5.94 -31.23 -1.18
C GLU A 164 -5.22 -29.90 -0.95
N GLN A 165 -5.91 -29.01 -0.23
CA GLN A 165 -5.37 -27.71 0.17
C GLN A 165 -5.07 -27.67 1.66
N ALA A 166 -3.92 -27.10 2.00
CA ALA A 166 -3.57 -26.68 3.34
C ALA A 166 -3.61 -25.16 3.43
N VAL A 167 -4.15 -24.64 4.53
CA VAL A 167 -4.17 -23.20 4.82
C VAL A 167 -3.16 -22.95 5.92
N VAL A 168 -2.14 -22.13 5.61
CA VAL A 168 -1.11 -21.72 6.55
C VAL A 168 -1.35 -20.26 6.93
N GLU A 169 -1.71 -20.01 8.18
CA GLU A 169 -1.78 -18.66 8.74
C GLU A 169 -0.41 -18.28 9.31
N ILE A 170 0.17 -17.19 8.79
CA ILE A 170 1.45 -16.68 9.24
C ILE A 170 1.20 -15.42 10.06
N SER A 171 1.61 -15.45 11.32
CA SER A 171 1.60 -14.30 12.23
C SER A 171 3.03 -13.87 12.52
N HIS A 172 3.28 -12.56 12.52
CA HIS A 172 4.56 -11.97 12.86
C HIS A 172 4.39 -10.61 13.53
N ALA A 173 5.49 -10.00 13.99
CA ALA A 173 5.43 -8.65 14.55
C ALA A 173 4.84 -7.65 13.54
N PRO A 174 3.97 -6.72 13.95
CA PRO A 174 3.33 -5.79 13.04
C PRO A 174 4.39 -4.91 12.34
N LEU A 175 4.24 -4.77 11.03
CA LEU A 175 5.01 -3.84 10.22
C LEU A 175 4.18 -2.58 10.03
N ALA A 176 4.83 -1.42 10.09
CA ALA A 176 4.21 -0.18 9.62
C ALA A 176 3.84 -0.37 8.16
N VAL A 177 4.79 -0.57 7.24
CA VAL A 177 4.46 -0.82 5.83
C VAL A 177 4.79 -2.26 5.45
N PRO A 178 3.78 -3.12 5.24
CA PRO A 178 3.96 -4.41 4.60
C PRO A 178 4.61 -4.31 3.23
N GLY A 179 5.66 -5.10 3.01
CA GLY A 179 6.36 -5.19 1.73
C GLY A 179 6.32 -6.59 1.15
N ALA A 180 7.31 -6.88 0.32
CA ALA A 180 7.40 -8.12 -0.43
C ALA A 180 7.42 -9.36 0.49
N ILE A 181 6.69 -10.39 0.07
CA ILE A 181 6.67 -11.70 0.70
C ILE A 181 7.39 -12.67 -0.25
N VAL A 182 8.34 -13.42 0.31
CA VAL A 182 8.92 -14.60 -0.30
C VAL A 182 8.36 -15.80 0.45
N PHE A 183 7.73 -16.72 -0.26
CA PHE A 183 7.21 -17.96 0.31
C PHE A 183 7.74 -19.11 -0.53
N ALA A 184 8.26 -20.13 0.14
CA ALA A 184 8.77 -21.34 -0.47
C ALA A 184 8.10 -22.55 0.17
N ALA A 185 7.64 -23.47 -0.68
CA ALA A 185 7.13 -24.78 -0.30
C ALA A 185 7.86 -25.86 -1.13
N GLY A 186 7.60 -27.14 -0.81
CA GLY A 186 8.07 -28.27 -1.62
C GLY A 186 7.65 -28.15 -3.10
N GLN A 187 8.39 -28.81 -3.99
CA GLN A 187 8.17 -28.71 -5.45
C GLN A 187 6.83 -29.29 -5.91
N GLU A 188 6.29 -30.19 -5.10
CA GLU A 188 4.99 -30.84 -5.21
C GLU A 188 3.82 -29.91 -4.83
N PHE A 189 4.10 -28.73 -4.28
CA PHE A 189 3.08 -27.79 -3.83
C PHE A 189 3.03 -26.54 -4.70
N SER A 190 1.83 -26.13 -5.11
CA SER A 190 1.54 -24.78 -5.58
C SER A 190 0.98 -23.94 -4.44
N PHE A 191 1.06 -22.61 -4.52
CA PHE A 191 0.49 -21.75 -3.49
C PHE A 191 -0.05 -20.43 -4.04
N THR A 192 -1.03 -19.89 -3.32
CA THR A 192 -1.52 -18.52 -3.48
C THR A 192 -1.39 -17.80 -2.14
N LEU A 193 -0.86 -16.58 -2.17
CA LEU A 193 -0.80 -15.72 -0.99
C LEU A 193 -2.04 -14.82 -0.95
N GLU A 194 -2.68 -14.78 0.21
CA GLU A 194 -3.85 -13.98 0.50
C GLU A 194 -3.57 -13.07 1.70
N GLU A 195 -4.40 -12.03 1.87
CA GLU A 195 -4.28 -11.06 2.97
C GLU A 195 -2.88 -10.43 3.08
N THR A 196 -2.16 -10.30 1.96
CA THR A 196 -0.77 -9.80 1.91
C THR A 196 -0.62 -8.33 2.33
N TRP A 197 -1.75 -7.64 2.55
CA TRP A 197 -1.84 -6.27 3.05
C TRP A 197 -1.81 -6.18 4.57
N ARG A 198 -2.04 -7.28 5.32
CA ARG A 198 -2.12 -7.26 6.79
C ARG A 198 -0.79 -6.87 7.41
N ALA A 199 -0.80 -5.97 8.39
CA ALA A 199 0.41 -5.52 9.08
C ALA A 199 1.08 -6.63 9.90
N ASP A 200 0.28 -7.54 10.46
CA ASP A 200 0.65 -8.53 11.47
C ASP A 200 0.79 -9.96 10.93
N GLY A 201 0.57 -10.16 9.63
CA GLY A 201 0.55 -11.50 9.08
C GLY A 201 0.09 -11.57 7.63
N PHE A 202 -0.02 -12.79 7.12
CA PHE A 202 -0.60 -13.10 5.81
C PHE A 202 -1.03 -14.57 5.79
N ARG A 203 -1.76 -14.97 4.74
CA ARG A 203 -2.27 -16.33 4.58
C ARG A 203 -1.67 -16.96 3.33
N ALA A 204 -1.25 -18.22 3.42
CA ALA A 204 -0.86 -19.02 2.26
C ALA A 204 -1.83 -20.19 2.09
N VAL A 205 -2.49 -20.25 0.93
CA VAL A 205 -3.30 -21.41 0.51
C VAL A 205 -2.42 -22.27 -0.38
N VAL A 206 -2.03 -23.44 0.11
CA VAL A 206 -1.06 -24.33 -0.52
C VAL A 206 -1.79 -25.59 -1.01
N THR A 207 -1.64 -25.93 -2.29
CA THR A 207 -2.29 -27.10 -2.91
C THR A 207 -1.23 -28.15 -3.20
N ASN A 208 -1.46 -29.40 -2.79
CA ASN A 208 -0.64 -30.53 -3.21
C ASN A 208 -1.03 -30.90 -4.66
N GLU A 209 -0.12 -30.70 -5.61
CA GLU A 209 -0.35 -30.98 -7.03
C GLU A 209 -0.11 -32.45 -7.39
N ASP A 210 0.39 -33.25 -6.45
CA ASP A 210 0.57 -34.68 -6.62
C ASP A 210 -0.72 -35.46 -6.31
N THR A 211 -0.70 -36.76 -6.63
CA THR A 211 -1.75 -37.72 -6.31
C THR A 211 -1.54 -38.41 -4.96
N GLU A 212 -0.32 -38.37 -4.42
CA GLU A 212 0.05 -38.95 -3.13
C GLU A 212 0.11 -37.88 -2.02
N PRO A 213 -0.14 -38.26 -0.75
CA PRO A 213 0.00 -37.34 0.37
C PRO A 213 1.47 -36.98 0.63
N HIS A 214 1.74 -35.70 0.89
CA HIS A 214 3.07 -35.19 1.21
C HIS A 214 3.04 -34.30 2.46
N ASP A 215 4.16 -34.26 3.19
CA ASP A 215 4.35 -33.31 4.29
C ASP A 215 4.75 -31.96 3.71
N LEU A 216 3.90 -30.96 3.89
CA LEU A 216 4.21 -29.59 3.49
C LEU A 216 5.26 -29.02 4.45
N THR A 217 6.47 -28.76 3.96
CA THR A 217 7.47 -27.93 4.64
C THR A 217 7.54 -26.58 3.92
N TYR A 218 7.51 -25.49 4.69
CA TYR A 218 7.56 -24.15 4.12
C TYR A 218 8.51 -23.21 4.88
N GLU A 219 9.04 -22.25 4.14
CA GLU A 219 9.82 -21.12 4.64
C GLU A 219 9.24 -19.83 4.08
N TRP A 220 9.36 -18.75 4.85
CA TRP A 220 8.89 -17.44 4.42
C TRP A 220 9.78 -16.33 4.90
N GLU A 221 9.84 -15.27 4.09
CA GLU A 221 10.37 -13.97 4.46
C GLU A 221 9.35 -12.89 4.12
N ARG A 222 9.25 -11.87 4.98
CA ARG A 222 8.50 -10.65 4.71
C ARG A 222 9.35 -9.42 4.96
N ARG A 223 9.53 -8.61 3.93
CA ARG A 223 10.18 -7.30 4.04
C ARG A 223 9.13 -6.25 4.37
N GLY A 224 9.52 -5.21 5.09
CA GLY A 224 8.65 -4.07 5.34
C GLY A 224 9.34 -2.96 6.11
N ILE A 225 8.55 -1.98 6.53
CA ILE A 225 9.01 -0.87 7.39
C ILE A 225 8.56 -1.14 8.83
N GLN A 226 9.45 -0.95 9.80
CA GLN A 226 9.10 -1.03 11.22
C GLN A 226 8.32 0.21 11.65
N ASP A 227 7.41 0.00 12.60
CA ASP A 227 6.75 1.06 13.37
C ASP A 227 7.70 1.67 14.42
#